data_AF-A0A920KBC8-F1
#
_entry.id   AF-A0A920KBC8-F1
#
_cell.length_a   1.000
_cell.length_b   1.000
_cell.length_c   1.000
_cell.angle_alpha   90.00
_cell.angle_beta   90.00
_cell.angle_gamma   90.00
#
_symmetry.space_group_name_H-M   'P 1'
#
loop_
_entity.id
_entity.type
_entity.pdbx_description
1 polymer ?
#
loop_
_entity_poly.entity_id
_entity_poly.type
_entity_poly.pdbx_seq_one_letter_code
_entity_poly.pdbx_strand_id
1 'polypeptide(L)'
;MGTPIPHVLDHMRMPGYPELLAVGNTEEKDSSSDIRNGAALWHTDQSYERQPASATMLYSILVPSIGGQTKLADMSAAYDALDNKTKEKIDSLEVAHLYGAGKLLDDEFKANPLKTKDQVNRIPSCYHPLVLRHPVTGRKSLYATGQSSFAIKGMEETEARELLWKLKLHAIQDRFVYSHSYEVGDLAIFDTLSTMHSAVPIEKANANDARTKRLLWRISVRGLPLIYKNPGKVSKTNASN
;
A
#
# COMPACT_ATOMS: atom_id res chain seq x y z
N MET A 1 -7.68 -9.03 13.61
CA MET A 1 -6.99 -9.00 12.29
C MET A 1 -7.98 -8.81 11.16
N GLY A 2 -8.89 -9.75 10.89
CA GLY A 2 -9.96 -9.56 9.89
C GLY A 2 -10.14 -10.76 8.97
N THR A 3 -10.93 -10.58 7.91
CA THR A 3 -11.14 -11.57 6.85
C THR A 3 -10.06 -11.42 5.78
N PRO A 4 -9.36 -12.50 5.38
CA PRO A 4 -8.48 -12.51 4.22
C PRO A 4 -9.15 -12.00 2.95
N ILE A 5 -8.42 -11.25 2.14
CA ILE A 5 -8.95 -10.70 0.89
C ILE A 5 -8.02 -11.00 -0.30
N PRO A 6 -8.57 -11.44 -1.43
CA PRO A 6 -7.77 -11.73 -2.61
C PRO A 6 -7.29 -10.44 -3.27
N HIS A 7 -6.01 -10.44 -3.68
CA HIS A 7 -5.45 -9.33 -4.46
C HIS A 7 -6.04 -9.31 -5.88
N VAL A 8 -6.15 -8.13 -6.51
CA VAL A 8 -6.71 -8.01 -7.88
C VAL A 8 -5.96 -8.85 -8.92
N LEU A 9 -4.63 -8.94 -8.82
CA LEU A 9 -3.77 -9.74 -9.70
C LEU A 9 -3.94 -11.24 -9.42
N ASP A 10 -4.93 -11.86 -10.05
CA ASP A 10 -5.23 -13.29 -9.92
C ASP A 10 -4.07 -14.21 -10.32
N HIS A 11 -3.34 -13.89 -11.37
CA HIS A 11 -2.16 -14.64 -11.83
C HIS A 11 -0.99 -14.63 -10.84
N MET A 12 -1.01 -13.77 -9.82
CA MET A 12 0.00 -13.76 -8.75
C MET A 12 -0.42 -14.59 -7.53
N ARG A 13 -1.70 -15.01 -7.47
CA ARG A 13 -2.26 -15.75 -6.34
C ARG A 13 -1.73 -17.18 -6.34
N MET A 14 -1.62 -17.76 -5.15
CA MET A 14 -1.20 -19.14 -5.00
C MET A 14 -2.31 -20.10 -5.45
N PRO A 15 -2.00 -21.15 -6.24
CA PRO A 15 -2.97 -22.18 -6.61
C PRO A 15 -3.62 -22.81 -5.36
N GLY A 16 -4.95 -22.88 -5.34
CA GLY A 16 -5.73 -23.41 -4.20
C GLY A 16 -5.90 -22.44 -3.02
N TYR A 17 -5.20 -21.30 -3.00
CA TYR A 17 -5.25 -20.30 -1.92
C TYR A 17 -5.34 -18.87 -2.50
N PRO A 18 -6.52 -18.45 -3.00
CA PRO A 18 -6.68 -17.19 -3.73
C PRO A 18 -6.40 -15.93 -2.91
N GLU A 19 -6.38 -16.01 -1.58
CA GLU A 19 -6.05 -14.90 -0.67
C GLU A 19 -4.54 -14.76 -0.41
N LEU A 20 -3.75 -15.76 -0.80
CA LEU A 20 -2.30 -15.74 -0.67
C LEU A 20 -1.63 -15.32 -1.97
N LEU A 21 -0.66 -14.40 -1.86
CA LEU A 21 0.32 -14.14 -2.89
C LEU A 21 1.68 -14.70 -2.47
N ALA A 22 2.44 -15.19 -3.43
CA ALA A 22 3.87 -15.37 -3.23
C ALA A 22 4.60 -14.16 -3.85
N VAL A 23 5.56 -13.57 -3.14
CA VAL A 23 6.32 -12.40 -3.61
C VAL A 23 7.81 -12.63 -3.42
N GLY A 24 8.63 -12.22 -4.38
CA GLY A 24 10.08 -12.45 -4.40
C GLY A 24 10.61 -12.79 -5.80
N ASN A 25 11.78 -13.42 -5.86
CA ASN A 25 12.52 -13.71 -7.10
C ASN A 25 12.63 -15.21 -7.38
N THR A 26 11.57 -15.97 -7.15
CA THR A 26 11.53 -17.41 -7.48
C THR A 26 11.03 -17.65 -8.90
N GLU A 27 11.78 -18.43 -9.68
CA GLU A 27 11.42 -18.96 -11.02
C GLU A 27 10.58 -17.99 -11.88
N GLU A 28 9.28 -18.24 -12.01
CA GLU A 28 8.36 -17.44 -12.83
C GLU A 28 8.39 -15.94 -12.49
N LYS A 29 8.57 -15.60 -11.21
CA LYS A 29 8.61 -14.20 -10.73
C LYS A 29 9.91 -13.48 -11.03
N ASP A 30 10.94 -14.24 -11.39
CA ASP A 30 12.25 -13.72 -11.75
C ASP A 30 12.43 -13.58 -13.27
N SER A 31 11.36 -13.84 -14.04
CA SER A 31 11.34 -13.73 -15.50
C SER A 31 11.56 -12.30 -16.01
N SER A 32 11.22 -11.28 -15.20
CA SER A 32 11.42 -9.87 -15.52
C SER A 32 11.72 -9.06 -14.25
N SER A 33 12.56 -8.02 -14.39
CA SER A 33 12.85 -7.08 -13.31
C SER A 33 11.59 -6.38 -12.80
N ASP A 34 10.68 -6.00 -13.70
CA ASP A 34 9.44 -5.32 -13.35
C ASP A 34 8.50 -6.20 -12.52
N ILE A 35 8.48 -7.51 -12.79
CA ILE A 35 7.65 -8.47 -12.05
C ILE A 35 8.27 -8.73 -10.68
N ARG A 36 9.58 -9.00 -10.65
CA ARG A 36 10.36 -9.24 -9.43
C ARG A 36 10.26 -8.09 -8.44
N ASN A 37 10.37 -6.87 -8.95
CA ASN A 37 10.43 -5.64 -8.15
C ASN A 37 9.12 -4.85 -8.17
N GLY A 38 8.00 -5.41 -8.64
CA GLY A 38 6.73 -4.68 -8.74
C GLY A 38 6.06 -4.29 -7.40
N ALA A 39 6.73 -4.54 -6.28
CA ALA A 39 6.40 -4.04 -4.93
C ALA A 39 7.47 -3.07 -4.37
N ALA A 40 8.52 -2.76 -5.13
CA ALA A 40 9.56 -1.79 -4.82
C ALA A 40 9.14 -0.37 -5.23
N LEU A 41 8.00 0.05 -4.67
CA LEU A 41 7.45 1.39 -4.72
C LEU A 41 6.71 1.64 -3.41
N TRP A 42 6.69 2.88 -2.93
CA TRP A 42 6.00 3.23 -1.70
C TRP A 42 4.49 3.18 -1.87
N HIS A 43 3.86 2.30 -1.10
CA HIS A 43 2.43 2.06 -1.20
C HIS A 43 1.80 1.60 0.12
N THR A 44 0.48 1.70 0.14
CA THR A 44 -0.38 1.02 1.10
C THR A 44 -1.18 -0.02 0.32
N ASP A 45 -1.26 -1.24 0.84
CA ASP A 45 -1.94 -2.34 0.16
C ASP A 45 -3.43 -2.03 -0.04
N GLN A 46 -3.89 -2.23 -1.28
CA GLN A 46 -5.29 -2.10 -1.70
C GLN A 46 -5.93 -0.73 -1.39
N SER A 47 -5.14 0.33 -1.25
CA SER A 47 -5.64 1.71 -1.16
C SER A 47 -6.35 2.19 -2.43
N TYR A 48 -6.33 1.42 -3.51
CA TYR A 48 -7.12 1.62 -4.73
C TYR A 48 -8.53 0.98 -4.65
N GLU A 49 -8.90 0.41 -3.51
CA GLU A 49 -10.24 -0.15 -3.28
C GLU A 49 -11.03 0.69 -2.27
N ARG A 50 -12.34 0.85 -2.49
CA ARG A 50 -13.23 1.59 -1.57
C ARG A 50 -13.12 1.15 -0.11
N GLN A 51 -12.89 -0.15 0.09
CA GLN A 51 -12.54 -0.71 1.39
C GLN A 51 -11.11 -1.26 1.27
N PRO A 52 -10.09 -0.51 1.67
CA PRO A 52 -8.71 -0.97 1.57
C PRO A 52 -8.43 -2.06 2.61
N ALA A 53 -7.25 -2.67 2.53
CA ALA A 53 -6.78 -3.58 3.58
C ALA A 53 -6.63 -2.81 4.90
N SER A 54 -6.84 -3.49 6.03
CA SER A 54 -6.57 -2.96 7.38
C SER A 54 -5.25 -3.45 7.96
N ALA A 55 -4.72 -4.56 7.44
CA ALA A 55 -3.39 -5.04 7.77
C ALA A 55 -2.85 -5.92 6.64
N THR A 56 -1.53 -5.96 6.55
CA THR A 56 -0.80 -6.91 5.70
C THR A 56 0.13 -7.74 6.57
N MET A 57 0.26 -9.02 6.20
CA MET A 57 1.17 -9.95 6.83
C MET A 57 2.09 -10.54 5.76
N LEU A 58 3.37 -10.68 6.11
CA LEU A 58 4.42 -11.24 5.27
C LEU A 58 5.10 -12.37 6.04
N TYR A 59 4.93 -13.60 5.56
CA TYR A 59 5.54 -14.79 6.12
C TYR A 59 6.77 -15.22 5.30
N SER A 60 7.91 -15.38 5.97
CA SER A 60 9.20 -15.59 5.35
C SER A 60 9.51 -17.06 5.09
N ILE A 61 9.62 -17.43 3.81
CA ILE A 61 9.93 -18.81 3.37
C ILE A 61 11.39 -18.94 2.95
N LEU A 62 11.87 -18.01 2.13
CA LEU A 62 13.27 -17.91 1.71
C LEU A 62 13.74 -16.47 1.93
N VAL A 63 14.90 -16.33 2.55
CA VAL A 63 15.54 -15.04 2.80
C VAL A 63 16.91 -15.01 2.13
N PRO A 64 17.22 -14.00 1.32
CA PRO A 64 18.54 -13.87 0.73
C PRO A 64 19.56 -13.44 1.79
N SER A 65 20.82 -13.82 1.63
CA SER A 65 21.88 -13.44 2.59
C SER A 65 22.19 -11.94 2.59
N ILE A 66 21.84 -11.23 1.52
CA ILE A 66 22.02 -9.79 1.36
C ILE A 66 20.74 -9.19 0.76
N GLY A 67 20.27 -8.08 1.31
CA GLY A 67 19.10 -7.37 0.81
C GLY A 67 17.77 -8.02 1.21
N GLY A 68 16.71 -7.73 0.43
CA GLY A 68 15.39 -8.34 0.61
C GLY A 68 14.54 -7.78 1.75
N GLN A 69 14.98 -6.69 2.38
CA GLN A 69 14.22 -6.02 3.44
C GLN A 69 12.89 -5.46 2.93
N THR A 70 11.98 -5.26 3.87
CA THR A 70 10.78 -4.45 3.64
C THR A 70 10.94 -3.15 4.43
N LYS A 71 10.88 -2.02 3.74
CA LYS A 71 10.83 -0.70 4.37
C LYS A 71 9.39 -0.37 4.75
N LEU A 72 9.20 0.16 5.95
CA LEU A 72 7.93 0.60 6.53
C LEU A 72 8.08 2.06 6.97
N ALA A 73 7.25 2.95 6.46
CA ALA A 73 7.20 4.35 6.87
C ALA A 73 6.08 4.56 7.90
N ASP A 74 6.39 5.14 9.06
CA ASP A 74 5.40 5.58 10.05
C ASP A 74 4.74 6.88 9.57
N MET A 75 3.53 6.74 9.03
CA MET A 75 2.79 7.85 8.45
C MET A 75 2.15 8.75 9.50
N SER A 76 2.04 8.28 10.75
CA SER A 76 1.60 9.10 11.88
C SER A 76 2.73 10.01 12.34
N ALA A 77 3.95 9.47 12.47
CA ALA A 77 5.13 10.27 12.77
C ALA A 77 5.41 11.30 11.66
N ALA A 78 5.26 10.90 10.39
CA ALA A 78 5.35 11.82 9.27
C ALA A 78 4.31 12.96 9.35
N TYR A 79 3.06 12.66 9.67
CA TYR A 79 2.02 13.69 9.88
C TYR A 79 2.36 14.62 11.05
N ASP A 80 2.75 14.06 12.20
CA ASP A 80 3.04 14.82 13.42
C ASP A 80 4.18 15.82 13.21
N ALA A 81 5.15 15.50 12.35
CA ALA A 81 6.28 16.35 12.00
C ALA A 81 5.96 17.50 11.02
N LEU A 82 4.76 17.56 10.43
CA LEU A 82 4.35 18.68 9.58
C LEU A 82 4.07 19.95 10.42
N ASP A 83 4.33 21.11 9.81
CA ASP A 83 3.92 22.39 10.39
C ASP A 83 2.39 22.55 10.38
N ASN A 84 1.87 23.42 11.24
CA ASN A 84 0.43 23.61 11.42
C ASN A 84 -0.26 24.11 10.14
N LYS A 85 0.38 24.97 9.36
CA LYS A 85 -0.20 25.50 8.12
C LYS A 85 -0.37 24.39 7.09
N THR A 86 0.60 23.49 6.97
CA THR A 86 0.47 22.30 6.11
C THR A 86 -0.64 21.38 6.62
N LYS A 87 -0.69 21.09 7.92
CA LYS A 87 -1.75 20.27 8.53
C LYS A 87 -3.15 20.83 8.26
N GLU A 88 -3.34 22.14 8.43
CA GLU A 88 -4.60 22.83 8.13
C GLU A 88 -4.96 22.75 6.64
N LYS A 89 -3.99 22.94 5.74
CA LYS A 89 -4.22 22.85 4.28
C LYS A 89 -4.75 21.47 3.87
N ILE A 90 -4.27 20.39 4.48
CA ILE A 90 -4.52 19.02 4.00
C ILE A 90 -5.64 18.28 4.73
N ASP A 91 -6.13 18.78 5.87
CA ASP A 91 -6.98 18.02 6.80
C ASP A 91 -8.30 17.54 6.17
N SER A 92 -8.89 18.33 5.28
CA SER A 92 -10.16 18.05 4.62
C SER A 92 -10.03 17.52 3.19
N LEU A 93 -8.80 17.32 2.69
CA LEU A 93 -8.61 16.94 1.29
C LEU A 93 -8.92 15.46 1.07
N GLU A 94 -9.61 15.18 -0.03
CA GLU A 94 -9.88 13.82 -0.51
C GLU A 94 -9.08 13.57 -1.78
N VAL A 95 -8.41 12.43 -1.84
CA VAL A 95 -7.50 12.03 -2.92
C VAL A 95 -8.12 10.88 -3.69
N ALA A 96 -8.03 10.95 -5.03
CA ALA A 96 -8.41 9.88 -5.92
C ALA A 96 -7.30 8.82 -5.97
N HIS A 97 -7.71 7.56 -5.87
CA HIS A 97 -6.83 6.40 -5.98
C HIS A 97 -7.16 5.61 -7.25
N LEU A 98 -6.11 5.29 -8.01
CA LEU A 98 -6.16 4.39 -9.17
C LEU A 98 -4.88 3.56 -9.16
N TYR A 99 -5.01 2.25 -9.39
CA TYR A 99 -3.89 1.32 -9.32
C TYR A 99 -2.74 1.74 -10.26
N GLY A 100 -1.56 1.99 -9.69
CA GLY A 100 -0.34 2.34 -10.40
C GLY A 100 -0.30 3.75 -11.00
N ALA A 101 -1.25 4.64 -10.66
CA ALA A 101 -1.40 5.95 -11.29
C ALA A 101 -0.63 7.09 -10.60
N GLY A 102 -0.15 6.88 -9.39
CA GLY A 102 0.63 7.83 -8.62
C GLY A 102 2.05 7.98 -9.15
N LYS A 103 2.66 9.13 -8.84
CA LYS A 103 3.99 9.48 -9.33
C LYS A 103 5.08 8.62 -8.67
N LEU A 104 5.92 8.02 -9.51
CA LEU A 104 7.09 7.25 -9.08
C LEU A 104 8.30 8.16 -8.85
N LEU A 105 9.14 7.76 -7.91
CA LEU A 105 10.52 8.22 -7.75
C LEU A 105 11.42 7.52 -8.75
N ASP A 106 12.59 8.11 -9.01
CA ASP A 106 13.55 7.60 -9.98
C ASP A 106 14.09 6.21 -9.59
N ASP A 107 14.09 5.88 -8.29
CA ASP A 107 14.55 4.60 -7.73
C ASP A 107 13.42 3.59 -7.48
N GLU A 108 12.17 3.92 -7.86
CA GLU A 108 11.01 3.03 -7.71
C GLU A 108 10.69 2.27 -9.01
N PHE A 109 10.10 1.09 -8.83
CA PHE A 109 9.61 0.25 -9.92
C PHE A 109 8.12 0.47 -10.16
N LYS A 110 7.67 0.20 -11.39
CA LYS A 110 6.24 0.20 -11.70
C LYS A 110 5.53 -0.93 -10.97
N ALA A 111 4.29 -0.68 -10.54
CA ALA A 111 3.43 -1.74 -10.04
C ALA A 111 3.21 -2.82 -11.11
N ASN A 112 3.07 -4.08 -10.68
CA ASN A 112 2.74 -5.19 -11.57
C ASN A 112 1.49 -4.89 -12.41
N PRO A 113 1.50 -5.10 -13.74
CA PRO A 113 0.43 -4.65 -14.61
C PRO A 113 -0.85 -5.47 -14.43
N LEU A 114 -1.99 -4.80 -14.54
CA LEU A 114 -3.28 -5.45 -14.73
C LEU A 114 -3.29 -6.10 -16.14
N LYS A 115 -3.63 -7.39 -16.23
CA LYS A 115 -3.59 -8.19 -17.46
C LYS A 115 -4.95 -8.39 -18.14
N THR A 116 -6.06 -8.15 -17.42
CA THR A 116 -7.42 -8.44 -17.94
C THR A 116 -8.38 -7.28 -17.71
N LYS A 117 -9.44 -7.20 -18.53
CA LYS A 117 -10.53 -6.23 -18.32
C LYS A 117 -11.25 -6.44 -16.99
N ASP A 118 -11.38 -7.69 -16.56
CA ASP A 118 -12.02 -8.02 -15.28
C ASP A 118 -11.22 -7.45 -14.10
N GLN A 119 -9.88 -7.52 -14.16
CA GLN A 119 -9.04 -6.88 -13.15
C GLN A 119 -9.28 -5.36 -13.12
N VAL A 120 -9.30 -4.68 -14.27
CA VAL A 120 -9.56 -3.23 -14.35
C VAL A 120 -10.94 -2.87 -13.81
N ASN A 121 -11.98 -3.59 -14.23
CA ASN A 121 -13.37 -3.32 -13.87
C ASN A 121 -13.66 -3.56 -12.37
N ARG A 122 -12.88 -4.42 -11.71
CA ARG A 122 -13.04 -4.72 -10.27
C ARG A 122 -12.57 -3.58 -9.36
N ILE A 123 -11.70 -2.70 -9.85
CA ILE A 123 -11.06 -1.65 -9.06
C ILE A 123 -11.18 -0.28 -9.75
N PRO A 124 -12.41 0.21 -9.94
CA PRO A 124 -12.61 1.58 -10.40
C PRO A 124 -12.00 2.56 -9.38
N SER A 125 -11.68 3.76 -9.84
CA SER A 125 -11.12 4.77 -8.93
C SER A 125 -12.03 5.06 -7.74
N CYS A 126 -11.42 5.32 -6.59
CA CYS A 126 -12.09 5.66 -5.34
C CYS A 126 -11.44 6.88 -4.68
N TYR A 127 -12.11 7.46 -3.68
CA TYR A 127 -11.58 8.57 -2.91
C TYR A 127 -11.32 8.16 -1.47
N HIS A 128 -10.18 8.60 -0.93
CA HIS A 128 -9.81 8.46 0.47
C HIS A 128 -9.31 9.80 1.02
N PRO A 129 -9.44 10.05 2.33
CA PRO A 129 -8.90 11.27 2.91
C PRO A 129 -7.37 11.28 2.82
N LEU A 130 -6.78 12.44 2.55
CA LEU A 130 -5.33 12.62 2.57
C LEU A 130 -4.77 12.41 3.99
N VAL A 131 -5.53 12.83 4.99
CA VAL A 131 -5.26 12.61 6.41
C VAL A 131 -6.29 11.64 6.97
N LEU A 132 -5.85 10.44 7.34
CA LEU A 132 -6.72 9.45 7.95
C LEU A 132 -6.57 9.49 9.47
N ARG A 133 -7.70 9.62 10.19
CA ARG A 133 -7.73 9.37 11.63
C ARG A 133 -7.89 7.87 11.87
N HIS A 134 -6.87 7.25 12.45
CA HIS A 134 -6.87 5.82 12.72
C HIS A 134 -8.04 5.47 13.67
N PRO A 135 -8.92 4.52 13.30
CA PRO A 135 -10.18 4.27 14.00
C PRO A 135 -10.05 3.63 15.39
N VAL A 136 -8.91 3.00 15.70
CA VAL A 136 -8.60 2.46 17.05
C VAL A 136 -7.81 3.45 17.90
N THR A 137 -6.64 3.91 17.44
CA THR A 137 -5.75 4.78 18.22
C THR A 137 -6.15 6.25 18.24
N GLY A 138 -6.98 6.69 17.28
CA GLY A 138 -7.34 8.10 17.11
C GLY A 138 -6.21 9.01 16.60
N ARG A 139 -5.01 8.48 16.33
CA ARG A 139 -3.92 9.26 15.73
C ARG A 139 -4.24 9.62 14.28
N LYS A 140 -3.77 10.78 13.83
CA LYS A 140 -3.85 11.18 12.42
C LYS A 140 -2.59 10.67 11.68
N SER A 141 -2.77 10.21 10.46
CA SER A 141 -1.70 9.71 9.60
C SER A 141 -1.86 10.27 8.18
N LEU A 142 -0.75 10.53 7.50
CA LEU A 142 -0.77 10.74 6.05
C LEU A 142 -1.14 9.40 5.38
N TYR A 143 -2.17 9.36 4.55
CA TYR A 143 -2.65 8.08 3.98
C TYR A 143 -2.50 8.03 2.46
N ALA A 144 -3.07 9.02 1.76
CA ALA A 144 -3.15 9.02 0.32
C ALA A 144 -1.93 9.67 -0.37
N THR A 145 -0.73 9.17 -0.10
CA THR A 145 0.54 9.71 -0.65
C THR A 145 1.37 8.66 -1.41
N GLY A 146 0.90 7.41 -1.47
CA GLY A 146 1.60 6.30 -2.12
C GLY A 146 1.22 6.11 -3.59
N GLN A 147 1.63 4.97 -4.15
CA GLN A 147 1.56 4.64 -5.59
C GLN A 147 0.21 4.87 -6.29
N SER A 148 -0.92 4.83 -5.59
CA SER A 148 -2.23 4.91 -6.26
C SER A 148 -2.78 6.33 -6.31
N SER A 149 -2.17 7.23 -5.54
CA SER A 149 -2.68 8.57 -5.25
C SER A 149 -2.33 9.49 -6.42
N PHE A 150 -3.32 9.95 -7.19
CA PHE A 150 -3.04 10.61 -8.48
C PHE A 150 -3.73 11.97 -8.69
N ALA A 151 -4.82 12.26 -7.96
CA ALA A 151 -5.53 13.54 -8.06
C ALA A 151 -6.18 13.92 -6.72
N ILE A 152 -6.47 15.20 -6.51
CA ILE A 152 -7.16 15.70 -5.31
C ILE A 152 -8.48 16.33 -5.73
N LYS A 153 -9.58 15.99 -5.05
CA LYS A 153 -10.92 16.46 -5.36
C LYS A 153 -10.99 17.99 -5.29
N GLY A 154 -11.41 18.62 -6.39
CA GLY A 154 -11.57 20.07 -6.48
C GLY A 154 -10.25 20.87 -6.58
N MET A 155 -9.12 20.20 -6.77
CA MET A 155 -7.81 20.83 -6.96
C MET A 155 -7.34 20.63 -8.41
N GLU A 156 -6.62 21.60 -8.95
CA GLU A 156 -6.00 21.48 -10.29
C GLU A 156 -4.96 20.35 -10.30
N GLU A 157 -4.83 19.64 -11.43
CA GLU A 157 -4.06 18.39 -11.51
C GLU A 157 -2.57 18.59 -11.20
N THR A 158 -1.95 19.64 -11.72
CA THR A 158 -0.55 19.97 -11.49
C THR A 158 -0.32 20.31 -10.02
N GLU A 159 -1.15 21.17 -9.41
CA GLU A 159 -1.07 21.48 -7.98
C GLU A 159 -1.24 20.23 -7.12
N ALA A 160 -2.22 19.38 -7.44
CA ALA A 160 -2.49 18.14 -6.72
C ALA A 160 -1.29 17.20 -6.78
N ARG A 161 -0.73 16.96 -7.97
CA ARG A 161 0.44 16.10 -8.15
C ARG A 161 1.66 16.64 -7.41
N GLU A 162 1.89 17.94 -7.42
CA GLU A 162 2.98 18.56 -6.68
C GLU A 162 2.83 18.41 -5.16
N LEU A 163 1.62 18.62 -4.64
CA LEU A 163 1.34 18.46 -3.21
C LEU A 163 1.55 17.00 -2.77
N LEU A 164 0.96 16.04 -3.48
CA LEU A 164 1.13 14.62 -3.20
C LEU A 164 2.59 14.19 -3.27
N TRP A 165 3.34 14.70 -4.24
CA TRP A 165 4.77 14.45 -4.38
C TRP A 165 5.58 14.95 -3.20
N LYS A 166 5.36 16.21 -2.77
CA LYS A 166 6.04 16.80 -1.61
C LYS A 166 5.75 16.01 -0.33
N LEU A 167 4.50 15.60 -0.13
CA LEU A 167 4.11 14.80 1.04
C LEU A 167 4.72 13.40 1.00
N LYS A 168 4.80 12.76 -0.17
CA LYS A 168 5.49 11.47 -0.35
C LYS A 168 6.97 11.59 0.03
N LEU A 169 7.68 12.59 -0.51
CA LEU A 169 9.10 12.84 -0.20
C LEU A 169 9.33 13.09 1.29
N HIS A 170 8.44 13.83 1.95
CA HIS A 170 8.50 14.03 3.41
C HIS A 170 8.30 12.72 4.17
N ALA A 171 7.29 11.93 3.81
CA ALA A 171 6.91 10.72 4.53
C ALA A 171 7.95 9.59 4.47
N ILE A 172 8.80 9.59 3.44
CA ILE A 172 9.83 8.56 3.23
C ILE A 172 11.23 8.96 3.71
N GLN A 173 11.36 10.09 4.40
CA GLN A 173 12.62 10.46 5.05
C GLN A 173 13.05 9.37 6.03
N ASP A 174 14.34 9.06 6.10
CA ASP A 174 14.90 7.95 6.91
C ASP A 174 14.45 7.97 8.37
N ARG A 175 14.24 9.16 8.95
CA ARG A 175 13.72 9.34 10.33
C ARG A 175 12.32 8.76 10.58
N PHE A 176 11.56 8.46 9.53
CA PHE A 176 10.23 7.84 9.60
C PHE A 176 10.24 6.38 9.13
N VAL A 177 11.37 5.88 8.63
CA VAL A 177 11.44 4.60 7.94
C VAL A 177 12.14 3.56 8.80
N TYR A 178 11.44 2.47 9.08
CA TYR A 178 12.01 1.23 9.61
C TYR A 178 12.28 0.26 8.47
N SER A 179 13.47 -0.36 8.45
CA SER A 179 13.82 -1.40 7.47
C SER A 179 13.86 -2.75 8.16
N HIS A 180 12.90 -3.62 7.86
CA HIS A 180 12.79 -4.92 8.47
C HIS A 180 13.63 -5.96 7.71
N SER A 181 14.62 -6.52 8.41
CA SER A 181 15.37 -7.70 7.98
C SER A 181 14.68 -8.95 8.50
N TYR A 182 14.54 -9.95 7.64
CA TYR A 182 13.84 -11.19 7.95
C TYR A 182 14.83 -12.30 8.31
N GLU A 183 14.38 -13.23 9.14
CA GLU A 183 14.86 -14.61 9.20
C GLU A 183 13.83 -15.55 8.56
N VAL A 184 14.23 -16.80 8.27
CA VAL A 184 13.28 -17.81 7.77
C VAL A 184 12.30 -18.16 8.88
N GLY A 185 11.01 -18.11 8.59
CA GLY A 185 9.94 -18.34 9.56
C GLY A 185 9.40 -17.07 10.24
N ASP A 186 9.98 -15.90 9.98
CA ASP A 186 9.44 -14.64 10.48
C ASP A 186 8.06 -14.35 9.89
N LEU A 187 7.17 -13.81 10.74
CA LEU A 187 5.88 -13.27 10.37
C LEU A 187 5.85 -11.77 10.72
N ALA A 188 6.08 -10.94 9.71
CA ALA A 188 5.88 -9.49 9.85
C ALA A 188 4.40 -9.16 9.69
N ILE A 189 3.86 -8.36 10.61
CA ILE A 189 2.47 -7.90 10.60
C ILE A 189 2.48 -6.39 10.78
N PHE A 190 1.81 -5.67 9.89
CA PHE A 190 1.71 -4.21 9.99
C PHE A 190 0.33 -3.69 9.61
N ASP A 191 -0.06 -2.62 10.29
CA ASP A 191 -1.28 -1.85 10.03
C ASP A 191 -1.11 -1.02 8.75
N THR A 192 -2.01 -1.19 7.79
CA THR A 192 -1.98 -0.46 6.51
C THR A 192 -2.62 0.92 6.59
N LEU A 193 -3.29 1.28 7.70
CA LEU A 193 -3.93 2.60 7.87
C LEU A 193 -2.94 3.69 8.29
N SER A 194 -1.86 3.30 8.96
CA SER A 194 -0.83 4.20 9.46
C SER A 194 0.55 3.95 8.88
N THR A 195 0.69 3.01 7.93
CA THR A 195 1.97 2.72 7.27
C THR A 195 1.88 2.76 5.75
N MET A 196 2.94 3.29 5.13
CA MET A 196 3.33 2.90 3.78
C MET A 196 4.47 1.90 3.86
N HIS A 197 4.64 1.10 2.81
CA HIS A 197 5.76 0.18 2.71
C HIS A 197 6.30 0.09 1.28
N SER A 198 7.53 -0.37 1.17
CA SER A 198 8.21 -0.63 -0.09
C SER A 198 9.15 -1.82 0.07
N ALA A 199 9.21 -2.71 -0.91
CA ALA A 199 10.26 -3.71 -0.98
C ALA A 199 11.58 -3.03 -1.34
N VAL A 200 12.68 -3.43 -0.71
CA VAL A 200 14.00 -3.12 -1.26
C VAL A 200 14.16 -3.94 -2.55
N PRO A 201 14.53 -3.31 -3.69
CA PRO A 201 14.77 -4.04 -4.92
C PRO A 201 15.75 -5.20 -4.72
N ILE A 202 15.47 -6.30 -5.39
CA ILE A 202 16.30 -7.50 -5.35
C ILE A 202 16.79 -7.85 -6.75
N GLU A 203 17.96 -8.47 -6.80
CA GLU A 203 18.56 -8.98 -8.03
C GLU A 203 17.95 -10.29 -8.47
N LYS A 204 18.29 -10.68 -9.70
CA LYS A 204 17.95 -12.00 -10.24
C LYS A 204 18.49 -13.10 -9.34
N ALA A 205 17.67 -14.11 -9.03
CA ALA A 205 18.11 -15.25 -8.27
C ALA A 205 19.08 -16.11 -9.10
N ASN A 206 20.12 -16.61 -8.44
CA ASN A 206 20.91 -17.70 -8.97
C ASN A 206 20.17 -19.02 -8.71
N ALA A 207 19.84 -19.73 -9.79
CA ALA A 207 19.12 -21.00 -9.72
C ALA A 207 19.80 -22.01 -8.79
N ASN A 208 21.14 -21.99 -8.74
CA ASN A 208 22.00 -22.91 -7.99
C ASN A 208 22.40 -22.39 -6.60
N ASP A 209 21.96 -21.20 -6.19
CA ASP A 209 22.29 -20.66 -4.86
C ASP A 209 21.03 -20.14 -4.14
N ALA A 210 20.56 -20.93 -3.17
CA ALA A 210 19.39 -20.59 -2.37
C ALA A 210 19.54 -19.27 -1.59
N ARG A 211 20.77 -18.83 -1.29
CA ARG A 211 21.05 -17.58 -0.56
C ARG A 211 20.77 -16.33 -1.37
N THR A 212 20.48 -16.48 -2.66
CA THR A 212 20.05 -15.38 -3.54
C THR A 212 18.54 -15.31 -3.72
N LYS A 213 17.81 -16.30 -3.19
CA LYS A 213 16.36 -16.44 -3.36
C LYS A 213 15.63 -15.76 -2.20
N ARG A 214 14.58 -15.04 -2.55
CA ARG A 214 13.61 -14.45 -1.64
C ARG A 214 12.23 -14.98 -1.98
N LEU A 215 11.51 -15.43 -0.97
CA LEU A 215 10.12 -15.84 -1.08
C LEU A 215 9.41 -15.48 0.22
N LEU A 216 8.45 -14.57 0.12
CA LEU A 216 7.48 -14.31 1.18
C LEU A 216 6.08 -14.72 0.70
N TRP A 217 5.29 -15.27 1.61
CA TRP A 217 3.85 -15.38 1.41
C TRP A 217 3.18 -14.15 2.02
N ARG A 218 2.36 -13.48 1.22
CA ARG A 218 1.61 -12.29 1.63
C ARG A 218 0.14 -12.62 1.75
N ILE A 219 -0.45 -12.14 2.84
CA ILE A 219 -1.90 -12.08 3.02
C ILE A 219 -2.28 -10.67 3.47
N SER A 220 -3.35 -10.14 2.90
CA SER A 220 -3.97 -8.89 3.33
C SER A 220 -5.35 -9.21 3.91
N VAL A 221 -5.76 -8.45 4.91
CA VAL A 221 -7.04 -8.65 5.61
C VAL A 221 -7.86 -7.38 5.69
N ARG A 222 -9.19 -7.53 5.77
CA ARG A 222 -10.13 -6.48 6.18
C ARG A 222 -10.74 -6.84 7.53
N GLY A 223 -10.43 -6.07 8.55
CA GLY A 223 -10.91 -6.27 9.90
C GLY A 223 -11.64 -5.06 10.48
N LEU A 224 -12.23 -5.28 11.66
CA LEU A 224 -12.81 -4.20 12.43
C LEU A 224 -11.74 -3.44 13.22
N PRO A 225 -11.93 -2.11 13.42
CA PRO A 225 -13.04 -1.32 12.90
C PRO A 225 -12.88 -1.04 11.40
N LEU A 226 -13.98 -1.12 10.64
CA LEU A 226 -14.00 -0.65 9.26
C LEU A 226 -13.62 0.83 9.26
N ILE A 227 -12.69 1.20 8.38
CA ILE A 227 -12.25 2.59 8.15
C ILE A 227 -13.46 3.50 7.89
N TYR A 228 -14.50 2.94 7.26
CA TYR A 228 -15.77 3.57 6.99
C TYR A 228 -16.88 2.94 7.85
N LYS A 229 -17.01 3.38 9.10
CA LYS A 229 -18.27 3.18 9.83
C LYS A 229 -19.30 4.20 9.29
N ASN A 230 -20.23 3.71 8.46
CA ASN A 230 -21.40 4.37 7.83
C ASN A 230 -21.19 5.22 6.55
N PRO A 231 -21.43 4.63 5.38
CA PRO A 231 -21.91 5.37 4.20
C PRO A 231 -23.45 5.56 4.15
N GLY A 232 -24.21 5.13 5.18
CA GLY A 232 -25.65 4.85 5.05
C GLY A 232 -26.60 5.40 6.13
N LYS A 233 -26.31 6.53 6.77
CA LYS A 233 -27.38 7.31 7.43
C LYS A 233 -27.77 8.49 6.53
N VAL A 234 -28.51 8.18 5.46
CA VAL A 234 -29.41 9.16 4.87
C VAL A 234 -30.37 9.57 5.97
N SER A 235 -30.43 10.87 6.27
CA SER A 235 -31.40 11.43 7.21
C SER A 235 -32.78 10.94 6.81
N LYS A 236 -33.48 10.24 7.71
CA LYS A 236 -34.92 10.10 7.58
C LYS A 236 -35.50 11.51 7.64
N THR A 237 -35.84 12.05 6.48
CA THR A 237 -36.61 13.26 6.31
C THR A 237 -37.96 13.09 7.01
N ASN A 238 -38.23 14.03 7.91
CA ASN A 238 -39.51 14.54 8.40
C ASN A 238 -40.74 13.65 8.27
N ALA A 239 -41.28 13.28 9.42
CA ALA A 239 -42.71 13.04 9.59
C ALA A 239 -43.48 14.34 9.32
N SER A 240 -44.37 14.29 8.35
CA SER A 240 -45.52 15.21 8.22
C SER A 240 -46.51 14.62 7.22
N ASN A 241 -47.45 13.81 7.75
CA ASN A 241 -48.91 13.85 7.55
C ASN A 241 -49.54 12.61 8.17
#